data_AF-A0A431HK19-F1
#
_entry.id   AF-A0A431HK19-F1
#
_cell.length_a   1.000
_cell.length_b   1.000
_cell.length_c   1.000
_cell.angle_alpha   90.00
_cell.angle_beta   90.00
_cell.angle_gamma   90.00
#
_symmetry.space_group_name_H-M   'P 1'
#
loop_
_entity.id
_entity.type
_entity.pdbx_description
1 polymer ?
#
loop_
_entity_poly.entity_id
_entity_poly.type
_entity_poly.pdbx_seq_one_letter_code
_entity_poly.pdbx_strand_id
1 'polypeptide(L)'
;MTPKRQFIVFLLAVIGFVLLLMLLFGRSPAFRSNRSTQVKKEFTLTEYAQRDSKVVAIIDGPINGDDKHRAIRFTISRGTRLAEVVQGYEGTVIKRQSQPNNPNAYNDFMHALQKTGFGKERKTAIKSEQGICATGRRYVFEVYDNNDRISRTWTAGCIKGNSMAEPSTVTNLFSAQITDYGKFTSGVWTDY
;
A
#
# COMPACT_ATOMS: atom_id res chain seq x y z
N MET A 1 -67.84 -20.41 -42.04
CA MET A 1 -66.48 -19.83 -41.94
C MET A 1 -65.65 -20.47 -43.03
N THR A 2 -65.04 -19.71 -43.95
CA THR A 2 -64.31 -20.30 -45.08
C THR A 2 -63.00 -20.94 -44.60
N PRO A 3 -62.52 -22.05 -45.22
CA PRO A 3 -61.34 -22.79 -44.77
C PRO A 3 -60.08 -21.92 -44.67
N LYS A 4 -59.98 -20.85 -45.49
CA LYS A 4 -58.92 -19.84 -45.41
C LYS A 4 -58.93 -19.04 -44.11
N ARG A 5 -60.11 -18.75 -43.55
CA ARG A 5 -60.27 -18.01 -42.29
C ARG A 5 -59.89 -18.86 -41.07
N GLN A 6 -60.18 -20.16 -41.10
CA GLN A 6 -59.77 -21.10 -40.04
C GLN A 6 -58.25 -21.29 -40.01
N PHE A 7 -57.60 -21.32 -41.17
CA PHE A 7 -56.15 -21.43 -41.27
C PHE A 7 -55.43 -20.20 -40.70
N ILE A 8 -55.96 -18.99 -40.94
CA ILE A 8 -55.39 -17.75 -40.40
C ILE A 8 -55.53 -17.68 -38.87
N VAL A 9 -56.69 -18.07 -38.34
CA VAL A 9 -56.91 -18.10 -36.88
C VAL A 9 -55.99 -19.13 -36.20
N PHE A 10 -55.81 -20.29 -36.82
CA PHE A 10 -54.88 -21.31 -36.32
C PHE A 10 -53.43 -20.81 -36.33
N LEU A 11 -52.99 -20.15 -37.40
CA LEU A 11 -51.64 -19.59 -37.49
C LEU A 11 -51.37 -18.53 -36.41
N LEU A 12 -52.34 -17.63 -36.17
CA LEU A 12 -52.23 -16.60 -35.13
C LEU A 12 -52.19 -17.21 -33.72
N ALA A 13 -52.95 -18.27 -33.47
CA ALA A 13 -52.93 -18.99 -32.19
C ALA A 13 -51.58 -19.66 -31.94
N VAL A 14 -50.97 -20.28 -32.96
CA VAL A 14 -49.64 -20.90 -32.85
C VAL A 14 -48.55 -19.86 -32.58
N ILE A 15 -48.58 -18.73 -33.29
CA ILE A 15 -47.61 -17.64 -33.07
C ILE A 15 -47.75 -17.07 -31.65
N GLY A 16 -48.98 -16.85 -31.18
CA GLY A 16 -49.25 -16.40 -29.82
C GLY A 16 -48.75 -17.39 -28.77
N PHE A 17 -48.91 -18.69 -29.01
CA PHE A 17 -48.42 -19.74 -28.12
C PHE A 17 -46.89 -19.81 -28.08
N VAL A 18 -46.21 -19.66 -29.22
CA VAL A 18 -44.73 -19.63 -29.28
C VAL A 18 -44.17 -18.41 -28.56
N LEU A 19 -44.80 -17.23 -28.70
CA LEU A 19 -44.40 -16.02 -27.98
C LEU A 19 -44.61 -16.16 -26.47
N LEU A 20 -45.69 -16.82 -26.05
CA LEU A 20 -45.98 -17.09 -24.64
C LEU A 20 -44.97 -18.10 -24.05
N LEU A 21 -44.57 -19.10 -24.81
CA LEU A 21 -43.48 -20.02 -24.43
C LEU A 21 -42.13 -19.28 -24.33
N MET A 22 -41.82 -18.37 -25.25
CA MET A 22 -40.61 -17.54 -25.14
C MET A 22 -40.63 -16.64 -23.89
N LEU A 23 -41.78 -16.15 -23.45
CA LEU A 23 -41.86 -15.33 -22.22
C LEU A 23 -41.73 -16.17 -20.95
N LEU A 24 -42.24 -17.41 -20.95
CA LEU A 24 -42.16 -18.32 -19.80
C LEU A 24 -40.79 -18.99 -19.68
N PHE A 25 -40.13 -19.31 -20.79
CA PHE A 25 -38.86 -20.05 -20.82
C PHE A 25 -37.64 -19.21 -21.25
N GLY A 26 -37.85 -18.00 -21.79
CA GLY A 26 -36.79 -17.07 -22.20
C GLY A 26 -36.23 -16.20 -21.07
N ARG A 27 -36.59 -16.48 -19.80
CA ARG A 27 -35.80 -15.99 -18.67
C ARG A 27 -34.49 -16.76 -18.63
N SER A 28 -33.51 -16.28 -19.40
CA SER A 28 -32.11 -16.60 -19.23
C SER A 28 -31.80 -16.61 -17.73
N PRO A 29 -31.20 -17.68 -17.18
CA PRO A 29 -30.81 -17.66 -15.78
C PRO A 29 -29.90 -16.45 -15.62
N ALA A 30 -30.33 -15.49 -14.80
CA ALA A 30 -29.51 -14.35 -14.44
C ALA A 30 -28.16 -14.92 -14.03
N PHE A 31 -27.13 -14.62 -14.82
CA PHE A 31 -25.76 -15.01 -14.56
C PHE A 31 -25.42 -14.38 -13.21
N ARG A 32 -25.64 -15.12 -12.13
CA ARG A 32 -25.10 -14.80 -10.82
C ARG A 32 -23.61 -14.84 -11.06
N SER A 33 -23.01 -13.68 -11.30
CA SER A 33 -21.58 -13.54 -11.23
C SER A 33 -21.23 -14.06 -9.84
N ASN A 34 -20.67 -15.26 -9.79
CA ASN A 34 -20.05 -15.77 -8.60
C ASN A 34 -18.93 -14.78 -8.36
N ARG A 35 -19.20 -13.76 -7.55
CA ARG A 35 -18.19 -12.87 -7.02
C ARG A 35 -17.38 -13.79 -6.12
N SER A 36 -16.41 -14.46 -6.74
CA SER A 36 -15.33 -15.13 -6.05
C SER A 36 -14.87 -14.13 -5.02
N THR A 37 -15.22 -14.38 -3.77
CA THR A 37 -14.51 -13.82 -2.63
C THR A 37 -13.13 -14.45 -2.75
N GLN A 38 -12.29 -13.89 -3.63
CA GLN A 38 -10.86 -14.05 -3.53
C GLN A 38 -10.54 -13.61 -2.11
N VAL A 39 -10.27 -14.58 -1.25
CA VAL A 39 -9.70 -14.34 0.06
C VAL A 39 -8.42 -13.57 -0.23
N LYS A 40 -8.44 -12.24 -0.02
CA LYS A 40 -7.29 -11.37 -0.26
C LYS A 40 -6.17 -11.95 0.59
N LYS A 41 -5.16 -12.54 -0.05
CA LYS A 41 -4.00 -13.13 0.63
C LYS A 41 -3.47 -12.09 1.61
N GLU A 42 -3.37 -12.44 2.89
CA GLU A 42 -2.89 -11.52 3.91
C GLU A 42 -1.44 -11.14 3.60
N PHE A 43 -1.12 -9.85 3.65
CA PHE A 43 0.22 -9.35 3.39
C PHE A 43 1.21 -9.89 4.42
N THR A 44 2.21 -10.64 3.95
CA THR A 44 3.27 -11.23 4.78
C THR A 44 4.61 -10.70 4.30
N LEU A 45 5.24 -9.83 5.08
CA LEU A 45 6.50 -9.16 4.72
C LEU A 45 7.65 -10.15 4.47
N THR A 46 7.73 -11.22 5.26
CA THR A 46 8.83 -12.19 5.18
C THR A 46 8.86 -13.00 3.89
N GLU A 47 7.75 -13.04 3.13
CA GLU A 47 7.72 -13.66 1.78
C GLU A 47 8.69 -12.96 0.81
N TYR A 48 9.05 -11.71 1.07
CA TYR A 48 9.92 -10.91 0.23
C TYR A 48 11.38 -10.94 0.69
N ALA A 49 11.70 -11.51 1.86
CA ALA A 49 13.05 -11.47 2.45
C ALA A 49 14.14 -12.12 1.56
N GLN A 50 13.76 -13.13 0.76
CA GLN A 50 14.66 -13.86 -0.13
C GLN A 50 14.56 -13.43 -1.60
N ARG A 51 13.80 -12.36 -1.90
CA ARG A 51 13.58 -11.85 -3.26
C ARG A 51 14.47 -10.62 -3.53
N ASP A 52 14.37 -10.03 -4.72
CA ASP A 52 14.95 -8.71 -4.97
C ASP A 52 14.01 -7.64 -4.42
N SER A 53 14.07 -7.44 -3.11
CA SER A 53 13.17 -6.55 -2.38
C SER A 53 13.93 -5.50 -1.58
N LYS A 54 13.24 -4.39 -1.31
CA LYS A 54 13.71 -3.33 -0.43
C LYS A 54 12.56 -2.77 0.39
N VAL A 55 12.87 -2.38 1.61
CA VAL A 55 11.94 -1.69 2.50
C VAL A 55 12.41 -0.27 2.72
N VAL A 56 11.45 0.65 2.73
CA VAL A 56 11.71 2.08 2.86
C VAL A 56 10.93 2.62 4.05
N ALA A 57 11.60 3.38 4.90
CA ALA A 57 10.97 4.17 5.94
C ALA A 57 11.32 5.64 5.74
N ILE A 58 10.30 6.50 5.75
CA ILE A 58 10.46 7.95 5.68
C ILE A 58 9.93 8.52 6.98
N ILE A 59 10.80 9.21 7.71
CA ILE A 59 10.47 9.99 8.90
C ILE A 59 10.44 11.45 8.45
N ASP A 60 9.24 11.96 8.31
CA ASP A 60 8.95 13.28 7.80
C ASP A 60 8.71 14.24 8.96
N GLY A 61 9.46 15.34 8.98
CA GLY A 61 9.42 16.33 10.05
C GLY A 61 8.17 17.22 10.02
N PRO A 62 8.07 18.15 10.98
CA PRO A 62 7.07 19.20 10.96
C PRO A 62 7.01 19.96 9.63
N ILE A 63 5.81 20.43 9.33
CA ILE A 63 5.53 21.30 8.18
C ILE A 63 6.03 22.70 8.54
N ASN A 64 7.03 23.19 7.81
CA ASN A 64 7.66 24.49 7.97
C ASN A 64 8.19 25.00 6.61
N GLY A 65 9.04 26.02 6.59
CA GLY A 65 9.62 26.54 5.35
C GLY A 65 10.42 25.48 4.60
N ASP A 66 10.41 25.50 3.26
CA ASP A 66 11.13 24.54 2.40
C ASP A 66 12.64 24.47 2.75
N ASP A 67 13.24 25.60 3.10
CA ASP A 67 14.63 25.73 3.54
C ASP A 67 14.92 24.99 4.86
N LYS A 68 13.91 24.88 5.74
CA LYS A 68 14.01 24.27 7.07
C LYS A 68 13.45 22.86 7.14
N HIS A 69 12.61 22.47 6.18
CA HIS A 69 11.96 21.18 6.21
C HIS A 69 13.00 20.06 6.06
N ARG A 70 12.88 19.03 6.90
CA ARG A 70 13.77 17.88 6.91
C ARG A 70 12.98 16.58 7.01
N ALA A 71 13.39 15.60 6.22
CA ALA A 71 12.97 14.22 6.36
C ALA A 71 14.19 13.29 6.36
N ILE A 72 14.07 12.13 6.99
CA ILE A 72 15.05 11.06 6.89
C ILE A 72 14.44 9.90 6.13
N ARG A 73 15.10 9.49 5.04
CA ARG A 73 14.70 8.33 4.25
C ARG A 73 15.72 7.21 4.43
N PHE A 74 15.24 6.06 4.86
CA PHE A 74 16.01 4.83 4.90
C PHE A 74 15.58 3.91 3.76
N THR A 75 16.53 3.26 3.10
CA THR A 75 16.28 2.19 2.14
C THR A 75 17.17 1.01 2.50
N ILE A 76 16.55 -0.10 2.88
CA ILE A 76 17.25 -1.32 3.27
C ILE A 76 16.90 -2.43 2.29
N SER A 77 17.92 -2.99 1.64
CA SER A 77 17.83 -4.13 0.74
C SER A 77 18.80 -5.23 1.18
N ARG A 78 18.82 -6.35 0.45
CA ARG A 78 19.76 -7.46 0.70
C ARG A 78 21.23 -7.08 0.60
N GLY A 79 21.56 -6.10 -0.24
CA GLY A 79 22.94 -5.68 -0.50
C GLY A 79 23.33 -4.34 0.11
N THR A 80 22.36 -3.52 0.53
CA THR A 80 22.65 -2.14 0.93
C THR A 80 21.76 -1.67 2.07
N ARG A 81 22.35 -0.92 3.00
CA ARG A 81 21.66 -0.07 3.96
C ARG A 81 21.96 1.38 3.57
N LEU A 82 20.93 2.16 3.28
CA LEU A 82 21.05 3.54 2.84
C LEU A 82 20.23 4.43 3.76
N ALA A 83 20.83 5.51 4.24
CA ALA A 83 20.15 6.61 4.92
C ALA A 83 20.43 7.93 4.21
N GLU A 84 19.39 8.74 4.09
CA GLU A 84 19.43 10.04 3.42
C GLU A 84 18.71 11.07 4.27
N VAL A 85 19.31 12.25 4.42
CA VAL A 85 18.61 13.45 4.91
C VAL A 85 18.13 14.21 3.69
N VAL A 86 16.83 14.39 3.62
CA VAL A 86 16.12 15.11 2.57
C VAL A 86 15.75 16.48 3.10
N GLN A 87 16.02 17.53 2.33
CA GLN A 87 15.64 18.91 2.60
C GLN A 87 14.51 19.33 1.66
N GLY A 88 13.57 20.09 2.21
CA GLY A 88 12.47 20.67 1.45
C GLY A 88 11.47 19.63 0.96
N TYR A 89 10.51 20.11 0.18
CA TYR A 89 9.40 19.30 -0.33
C TYR A 89 9.67 18.67 -1.69
N GLU A 90 10.75 19.11 -2.36
CA GLU A 90 11.16 18.65 -3.70
C GLU A 90 12.06 17.40 -3.68
N GLY A 91 12.37 16.86 -2.49
CA GLY A 91 13.14 15.62 -2.37
C GLY A 91 14.66 15.76 -2.48
N THR A 92 15.19 16.97 -2.29
CA THR A 92 16.64 17.26 -2.36
C THR A 92 17.41 16.53 -1.25
N VAL A 93 18.35 15.67 -1.62
CA VAL A 93 19.20 14.95 -0.64
C VAL A 93 20.41 15.81 -0.27
N ILE A 94 20.53 16.18 1.00
CA ILE A 94 21.64 17.01 1.52
C ILE A 94 22.68 16.23 2.31
N LYS A 95 22.34 15.01 2.75
CA LYS A 95 23.28 14.09 3.40
C LYS A 95 22.92 12.66 3.03
N ARG A 96 23.94 11.84 2.76
CA ARG A 96 23.75 10.44 2.39
C ARG A 96 24.81 9.58 3.07
N GLN A 97 24.40 8.42 3.56
CA GLN A 97 25.30 7.39 4.06
C GLN A 97 24.83 6.03 3.55
N SER A 98 25.73 5.32 2.86
CA SER A 98 25.47 4.00 2.32
C SER A 98 26.48 3.01 2.89
N GLN A 99 25.99 1.86 3.33
CA GLN A 99 26.80 0.77 3.83
C GLN A 99 26.39 -0.54 3.17
N PRO A 100 27.32 -1.50 3.05
CA PRO A 100 26.96 -2.85 2.62
C PRO A 100 25.97 -3.48 3.61
N ASN A 101 25.10 -4.33 3.04
CA ASN A 101 24.30 -5.29 3.77
C ASN A 101 24.60 -6.71 3.27
N ASN A 102 24.01 -7.71 3.90
CA ASN A 102 24.06 -9.07 3.40
C ASN A 102 22.68 -9.76 3.50
N PRO A 103 22.45 -10.86 2.76
CA PRO A 103 21.17 -11.56 2.74
C PRO A 103 20.67 -12.04 4.11
N ASN A 104 21.58 -12.50 4.99
CA ASN A 104 21.20 -13.03 6.30
C ASN A 104 20.73 -11.91 7.24
N ALA A 105 21.49 -10.81 7.31
CA ALA A 105 21.11 -9.63 8.08
C ALA A 105 19.80 -9.01 7.58
N TYR A 106 19.60 -8.95 6.26
CA TYR A 106 18.34 -8.50 5.68
C TYR A 106 17.17 -9.41 6.05
N ASN A 107 17.36 -10.73 6.04
CA ASN A 107 16.34 -11.68 6.44
C ASN A 107 15.89 -11.44 7.89
N ASP A 108 16.82 -11.37 8.83
CA ASP A 108 16.50 -11.13 10.24
C ASP A 108 15.80 -9.77 10.45
N PHE A 109 16.26 -8.74 9.72
CA PHE A 109 15.63 -7.42 9.73
C PHE A 109 14.17 -7.47 9.23
N MET A 110 13.89 -8.20 8.16
CA MET A 110 12.53 -8.38 7.61
C MET A 110 11.62 -9.13 8.60
N HIS A 111 12.15 -10.15 9.28
CA HIS A 111 11.41 -10.86 10.33
C HIS A 111 11.12 -9.96 11.55
N ALA A 112 12.06 -9.11 11.95
CA ALA A 112 11.85 -8.13 13.01
C ALA A 112 10.80 -7.08 12.60
N LEU A 113 10.89 -6.54 11.38
CA LEU A 113 9.92 -5.57 10.86
C LEU A 113 8.51 -6.14 10.77
N GLN A 114 8.35 -7.41 10.36
CA GLN A 114 7.03 -8.03 10.26
C GLN A 114 6.28 -8.01 11.60
N LYS A 115 6.99 -8.22 12.72
CA LYS A 115 6.41 -8.19 14.08
C LYS A 115 5.87 -6.82 14.48
N THR A 116 6.31 -5.76 13.80
CA THR A 116 5.82 -4.39 14.08
C THR A 116 4.51 -4.07 13.38
N GLY A 117 4.08 -4.89 12.39
CA GLY A 117 2.97 -4.55 11.48
C GLY A 117 3.41 -3.80 10.21
N PHE A 118 4.72 -3.77 9.92
CA PHE A 118 5.26 -3.09 8.73
C PHE A 118 4.64 -3.64 7.43
N GLY A 119 4.17 -2.72 6.58
CA GLY A 119 3.46 -3.04 5.33
C GLY A 119 2.01 -3.52 5.49
N LYS A 120 1.52 -3.76 6.71
CA LYS A 120 0.11 -4.10 6.94
C LYS A 120 -0.75 -2.84 7.01
N GLU A 121 -1.90 -2.88 6.36
CA GLU A 121 -2.86 -1.79 6.29
C GLU A 121 -4.10 -2.05 7.16
N ARG A 122 -4.64 -0.98 7.75
CA ARG A 122 -5.98 -0.94 8.34
C ARG A 122 -6.85 0.04 7.56
N LYS A 123 -8.17 -0.17 7.61
CA LYS A 123 -9.13 0.80 7.08
C LYS A 123 -9.03 2.12 7.84
N THR A 124 -9.10 3.23 7.12
CA THR A 124 -9.15 4.58 7.67
C THR A 124 -10.13 5.43 6.88
N ALA A 125 -10.78 6.40 7.54
CA ALA A 125 -11.61 7.40 6.88
C ALA A 125 -10.78 8.53 6.25
N ILE A 126 -9.49 8.62 6.60
CA ILE A 126 -8.58 9.66 6.12
C ILE A 126 -8.13 9.30 4.70
N LYS A 127 -8.56 10.11 3.72
CA LYS A 127 -8.26 9.88 2.30
C LYS A 127 -6.87 10.35 1.89
N SER A 128 -6.32 11.36 2.57
CA SER A 128 -5.03 11.97 2.24
C SER A 128 -4.22 12.25 3.51
N GLU A 129 -2.92 12.00 3.42
CA GLU A 129 -1.93 12.27 4.46
C GLU A 129 -1.32 13.69 4.35
N GLN A 130 -1.74 14.48 3.35
CA GLN A 130 -1.26 15.85 3.14
C GLN A 130 -1.70 16.77 4.28
N GLY A 131 -0.79 17.60 4.79
CA GLY A 131 -1.07 18.56 5.87
C GLY A 131 -1.25 17.91 7.26
N ILE A 132 -1.19 16.59 7.37
CA ILE A 132 -1.39 15.90 8.65
C ILE A 132 -0.15 16.06 9.52
N CYS A 133 -0.39 16.36 10.80
CA CYS A 133 0.67 16.52 11.80
C CYS A 133 1.60 17.70 11.55
N ALA A 134 1.04 18.89 11.31
CA ALA A 134 1.80 20.09 11.00
C ALA A 134 2.99 20.36 11.93
N THR A 135 2.86 20.15 13.24
CA THR A 135 3.94 20.35 14.23
C THR A 135 4.64 19.06 14.65
N GLY A 136 4.20 17.92 14.14
CA GLY A 136 4.65 16.60 14.55
C GLY A 136 5.45 15.90 13.46
N ARG A 137 5.57 14.58 13.59
CA ARG A 137 6.19 13.72 12.58
C ARG A 137 5.16 12.86 11.88
N ARG A 138 5.36 12.71 10.58
CA ARG A 138 4.66 11.73 9.74
C ARG A 138 5.64 10.62 9.37
N TYR A 139 5.11 9.41 9.26
CA TYR A 139 5.89 8.21 8.96
C TYR A 139 5.27 7.53 7.75
N VAL A 140 6.08 7.24 6.74
CA VAL A 140 5.67 6.48 5.56
C VAL A 140 6.52 5.22 5.47
N PHE A 141 5.87 4.09 5.24
CA PHE A 141 6.47 2.77 5.16
C PHE A 141 6.13 2.12 3.83
N GLU A 142 7.15 1.72 3.10
CA GLU A 142 6.98 1.13 1.77
C GLU A 142 7.74 -0.19 1.66
N VAL A 143 7.16 -1.11 0.88
CA VAL A 143 7.79 -2.37 0.51
C VAL A 143 7.80 -2.43 -1.01
N TYR A 144 8.96 -2.75 -1.56
CA TYR A 144 9.17 -2.94 -2.98
C TYR A 144 9.64 -4.36 -3.26
N ASP A 145 9.21 -4.92 -4.39
CA ASP A 145 9.65 -6.20 -4.94
C ASP A 145 9.91 -5.99 -6.44
N ASN A 146 11.13 -6.25 -6.92
CA ASN A 146 11.55 -5.97 -8.30
C ASN A 146 11.25 -4.52 -8.75
N ASN A 147 11.44 -3.55 -7.84
CA ASN A 147 11.10 -2.13 -8.00
C ASN A 147 9.60 -1.78 -8.07
N ASP A 148 8.70 -2.75 -8.04
CA ASP A 148 7.27 -2.50 -7.90
C ASP A 148 6.93 -2.24 -6.43
N ARG A 149 6.21 -1.14 -6.16
CA ARG A 149 5.75 -0.81 -4.80
C ARG A 149 4.51 -1.63 -4.45
N ILE A 150 4.73 -2.76 -3.79
CA ILE A 150 3.68 -3.71 -3.40
C ILE A 150 2.92 -3.31 -2.14
N SER A 151 3.49 -2.42 -1.32
CA SER A 151 2.83 -1.88 -0.13
C SER A 151 3.30 -0.45 0.14
N ARG A 152 2.36 0.40 0.52
CA ARG A 152 2.61 1.74 1.08
C ARG A 152 1.60 2.04 2.17
N THR A 153 2.11 2.28 3.37
CA THR A 153 1.30 2.69 4.51
C THR A 153 1.89 3.90 5.20
N TRP A 154 1.09 4.61 5.98
CA TRP A 154 1.52 5.80 6.70
C TRP A 154 0.82 5.93 8.06
N THR A 155 1.47 6.66 8.97
CA THR A 155 0.89 7.09 10.25
C THR A 155 1.54 8.39 10.70
N ALA A 156 1.00 9.07 11.71
CA ALA A 156 1.61 10.26 12.29
C ALA A 156 1.51 10.25 13.82
N GLY A 157 2.30 11.09 14.49
CA GLY A 157 2.28 11.18 15.96
C GLY A 157 0.93 11.66 16.53
N CYS A 158 0.22 12.49 15.79
CA CYS A 158 -1.05 13.10 16.18
C CYS A 158 -2.28 12.30 15.74
N ILE A 159 -2.15 11.42 14.73
CA ILE A 159 -3.27 10.66 14.21
C ILE A 159 -2.84 9.34 13.58
N LYS A 160 -3.69 8.33 13.76
CA LYS A 160 -3.55 7.00 13.17
C LYS A 160 -3.92 7.05 11.69
N GLY A 161 -2.92 6.84 10.82
CA GLY A 161 -3.11 6.67 9.37
C GLY A 161 -3.60 5.27 8.99
N ASN A 162 -3.31 4.82 7.77
CA ASN A 162 -3.65 3.46 7.34
C ASN A 162 -2.62 2.39 7.79
N SER A 163 -1.46 2.77 8.33
CA SER A 163 -0.43 1.81 8.75
C SER A 163 -0.77 1.11 10.06
N MET A 164 -0.66 -0.22 10.10
CA MET A 164 -0.68 -0.98 11.35
C MET A 164 0.65 -1.00 12.09
N ALA A 165 1.70 -0.42 11.50
CA ALA A 165 3.04 -0.44 12.08
C ALA A 165 3.17 0.45 13.31
N GLU A 166 3.93 -0.01 14.32
CA GLU A 166 4.33 0.81 15.47
C GLU A 166 5.50 1.74 15.08
N PRO A 167 5.28 3.05 14.89
CA PRO A 167 6.25 3.93 14.24
C PRO A 167 7.54 4.11 15.05
N SER A 168 7.46 4.06 16.38
CA SER A 168 8.62 4.17 17.26
C SER A 168 9.55 2.95 17.11
N THR A 169 8.97 1.74 17.14
CA THR A 169 9.72 0.49 16.97
C THR A 169 10.32 0.38 15.57
N VAL A 170 9.54 0.72 14.52
CA VAL A 170 10.06 0.72 13.14
C VAL A 170 11.23 1.71 13.01
N THR A 171 11.07 2.94 13.49
CA THR A 171 12.13 3.96 13.46
C THR A 171 13.40 3.47 14.15
N ASN A 172 13.28 2.81 15.31
CA ASN A 172 14.42 2.27 16.03
C ASN A 172 15.11 1.15 15.24
N LEU A 173 14.34 0.23 14.63
CA LEU A 173 14.88 -0.83 13.79
C LEU A 173 15.67 -0.28 12.60
N PHE A 174 15.12 0.71 11.89
CA PHE A 174 15.80 1.35 10.75
C PHE A 174 17.02 2.17 11.18
N SER A 175 16.92 2.92 12.28
CA SER A 175 18.04 3.70 12.83
C SER A 175 19.21 2.79 13.23
N ALA A 176 18.90 1.62 13.82
CA ALA A 176 19.90 0.61 14.18
C ALA A 176 20.59 -0.02 12.95
N GLN A 177 20.03 0.14 11.75
CA GLN A 177 20.70 -0.26 10.51
C GLN A 177 21.78 0.73 10.06
N ILE A 178 22.02 1.87 10.73
CA ILE A 178 22.95 2.89 10.26
C ILE A 178 24.07 3.09 11.26
N THR A 179 25.31 2.86 10.81
CA THR A 179 26.52 3.08 11.63
C THR A 179 26.61 4.55 12.01
N ASP A 180 26.88 4.84 13.28
CA ASP A 180 26.99 6.21 13.81
C ASP A 180 25.73 7.08 13.56
N TYR A 181 24.53 6.47 13.56
CA TYR A 181 23.26 7.15 13.26
C TYR A 181 23.10 8.51 13.97
N GLY A 182 23.42 8.61 15.27
CA GLY A 182 23.32 9.87 16.01
C GLY A 182 24.20 11.00 15.45
N LYS A 183 25.43 10.67 14.98
CA LYS A 183 26.30 11.64 14.29
C LYS A 183 25.77 11.96 12.89
N PHE A 184 25.22 10.96 12.21
CA PHE A 184 24.59 11.15 10.91
C PHE A 184 23.39 12.11 10.99
N THR A 185 22.58 12.04 12.05
CA THR A 185 21.39 12.88 12.21
C THR A 185 21.59 14.11 13.08
N SER A 186 22.82 14.39 13.50
CA SER A 186 23.12 15.60 14.26
C SER A 186 22.71 16.84 13.45
N GLY A 187 21.97 17.75 14.08
CA GLY A 187 21.44 18.96 13.44
C GLY A 187 20.17 18.78 12.60
N VAL A 188 19.68 17.55 12.38
CA VAL A 188 18.50 17.34 11.51
C VAL A 188 17.20 17.78 12.20
N TRP A 189 17.13 17.65 13.52
CA TRP A 189 15.89 17.87 14.29
C TRP A 189 15.92 19.09 15.22
N THR A 190 16.97 19.91 15.17
CA THR A 190 17.25 20.95 16.17
C THR A 190 16.67 22.33 15.84
N ASP A 191 16.03 22.50 14.68
CA ASP A 191 15.62 23.82 14.16
C ASP A 191 14.10 24.07 14.25
N TYR A 192 13.41 23.44 15.20
CA TYR A 192 11.98 23.61 15.45
C TYR A 192 11.70 24.45 16.68
#